data_AF-A0A433QCK1-F1
#
_entry.id   AF-A0A433QCK1-F1
#
_cell.length_a   1.000
_cell.length_b   1.000
_cell.length_c   1.000
_cell.angle_alpha   90.00
_cell.angle_beta   90.00
_cell.angle_gamma   90.00
#
_symmetry.space_group_name_H-M   'P 1'
#
loop_
_entity.id
_entity.type
_entity.pdbx_description
1 polymer ?
#
loop_
_entity_poly.entity_id
_entity_poly.type
_entity_poly.pdbx_seq_one_letter_code
_entity_poly.pdbx_strand_id
1 'polypeptide(L)'
;MNNRSQRRASIPGIFIDQIEYLLILATPIEIILLGMSLNSAATVHTPNGYAHPAGELTLYVTQMSVPSDNVSMTSIIGTDSGRIFMCGNDGHLYELLYQAEEGWFTRKCRKQNHTSTPYSRLMPTFLKLSQEDPISAIALDDSRNVLYALSNKSNIEVIYLGSDGEQFSKIERNTEIAKLAQNLTPTSPLLDSRNFQIVSIHPVLSTESRTIHLVAVTSSGM
;
A
#
# COMPACT_ATOMS: atom_id res chain seq x y z
N MET A 1 27.10 -13.15 -8.75
CA MET A 1 26.16 -12.85 -9.85
C MET A 1 24.77 -12.67 -9.24
N ASN A 2 24.43 -11.45 -8.87
CA ASN A 2 23.15 -11.15 -8.21
C ASN A 2 22.05 -11.06 -9.26
N ASN A 3 21.23 -12.11 -9.32
CA ASN A 3 19.95 -12.08 -10.02
C ASN A 3 18.99 -11.20 -9.19
N ARG A 4 19.09 -9.86 -9.34
CA ARG A 4 17.94 -9.01 -9.05
C ARG A 4 16.89 -9.41 -10.08
N SER A 5 15.96 -10.27 -9.68
CA SER A 5 14.65 -10.37 -10.32
C SER A 5 14.23 -8.95 -10.69
N GLN A 6 13.97 -8.69 -11.97
CA GLN A 6 13.59 -7.38 -12.49
C GLN A 6 12.24 -6.97 -11.89
N ARG A 7 12.24 -6.51 -10.64
CA ARG A 7 11.12 -5.77 -10.07
C ARG A 7 10.95 -4.51 -10.90
N ARG A 8 9.81 -4.38 -11.55
CA ARG A 8 9.51 -3.22 -12.38
C ARG A 8 8.94 -2.15 -11.48
N ALA A 9 9.49 -0.94 -11.56
CA ALA A 9 8.94 0.17 -10.80
C ALA A 9 7.63 0.71 -11.37
N SER A 10 7.33 0.42 -12.64
CA SER A 10 6.13 0.89 -13.31
C SER A 10 5.58 -0.14 -14.29
N ILE A 11 4.33 0.06 -14.69
CA ILE A 11 3.74 -0.67 -15.82
C ILE A 11 4.60 -0.41 -17.08
N PRO A 12 4.93 -1.45 -17.87
CA PRO A 12 5.77 -1.31 -19.06
C PRO A 12 5.22 -0.34 -20.10
N GLY A 13 6.12 0.40 -20.76
CA GLY A 13 5.76 1.29 -21.86
C GLY A 13 5.15 2.63 -21.44
N ILE A 14 5.08 2.94 -20.13
CA ILE A 14 4.58 4.23 -19.66
C ILE A 14 5.67 5.29 -19.56
N PHE A 15 6.82 4.92 -19.04
CA PHE A 15 7.94 5.83 -18.79
C PHE A 15 9.14 5.48 -19.66
N ILE A 16 10.04 6.45 -19.81
CA ILE A 16 11.34 6.25 -20.45
C ILE A 16 12.20 5.30 -19.61
N ASP A 17 13.10 4.56 -20.27
CA ASP A 17 13.94 3.54 -19.64
C ASP A 17 14.84 4.06 -18.51
N GLN A 18 15.13 5.37 -18.48
CA GLN A 18 15.91 5.98 -17.38
C GLN A 18 15.16 6.02 -16.04
N ILE A 19 13.83 5.92 -16.03
CA ILE A 19 13.05 5.94 -14.79
C ILE A 19 13.08 4.54 -14.17
N GLU A 20 13.82 4.40 -13.07
CA GLU A 20 14.02 3.13 -12.37
C GLU A 20 13.05 2.94 -11.20
N TYR A 21 12.47 4.03 -10.69
CA TYR A 21 11.59 4.05 -9.52
C TYR A 21 10.48 5.09 -9.71
N LEU A 22 9.36 4.90 -9.01
CA LEU A 22 8.31 5.90 -8.88
C LEU A 22 8.27 6.43 -7.45
N LEU A 23 8.18 7.74 -7.31
CA LEU A 23 7.96 8.43 -6.04
C LEU A 23 6.53 8.95 -6.00
N ILE A 24 5.74 8.46 -5.05
CA ILE A 24 4.35 8.86 -4.85
C ILE A 24 4.27 9.79 -3.65
N LEU A 25 3.84 11.02 -3.87
CA LEU A 25 3.66 12.04 -2.84
C LEU A 25 2.17 12.27 -2.62
N ALA A 26 1.64 11.84 -1.48
CA ALA A 26 0.26 12.11 -1.10
C ALA A 26 0.20 13.25 -0.10
N THR A 27 -0.51 14.31 -0.45
CA THR A 27 -0.81 15.46 0.41
C THR A 27 -2.31 15.50 0.72
N PRO A 28 -2.75 16.34 1.67
CA PRO A 28 -4.18 16.57 1.88
C PRO A 28 -4.91 17.16 0.66
N ILE A 29 -4.22 17.66 -0.36
CA ILE A 29 -4.82 18.33 -1.53
C ILE A 29 -4.76 17.43 -2.78
N GLU A 30 -3.61 16.83 -3.04
CA GLU A 30 -3.37 16.02 -4.23
C GLU A 30 -2.36 14.89 -3.99
N ILE A 31 -2.38 13.91 -4.89
CA ILE A 31 -1.43 12.82 -5.00
C ILE A 31 -0.65 13.04 -6.29
N ILE A 32 0.68 13.12 -6.19
CA ILE A 32 1.61 13.41 -7.28
C ILE A 32 2.48 12.19 -7.53
N LEU A 33 2.66 11.82 -8.80
CA LEU A 33 3.53 10.74 -9.24
C LEU A 33 4.77 11.32 -9.91
N LEU A 34 5.96 11.01 -9.40
CA LEU A 34 7.25 11.43 -9.97
C LEU A 34 8.05 10.21 -10.43
N GLY A 35 8.78 10.35 -11.53
CA GLY A 35 9.79 9.38 -11.92
C GLY A 35 11.09 9.64 -11.15
N MET A 36 11.86 8.60 -10.90
CA MET A 36 13.11 8.68 -10.15
C MET A 36 14.15 7.74 -10.75
N SER A 37 15.39 8.21 -10.87
CA SER A 37 16.56 7.41 -11.24
C SER A 37 17.66 7.56 -10.21
N LEU A 38 18.43 6.49 -10.00
CA LEU A 38 19.55 6.50 -9.07
C LEU A 38 20.85 6.20 -9.83
N ASN A 39 21.58 7.24 -10.20
CA ASN A 39 22.90 7.10 -10.80
C ASN A 39 23.90 6.80 -9.69
N SER A 40 24.27 5.52 -9.52
CA SER A 40 25.36 5.14 -8.63
C SER A 40 26.68 5.64 -9.21
N ALA A 41 27.29 6.65 -8.58
CA ALA A 41 28.64 7.08 -8.89
C ALA A 41 29.67 6.19 -8.17
N ALA A 42 30.93 6.24 -8.62
CA ALA A 42 32.03 5.55 -7.95
C ALA A 42 32.12 5.98 -6.48
N THR A 43 32.47 5.04 -5.59
CA THR A 43 32.69 5.30 -4.16
C THR A 43 33.64 6.48 -3.97
N VAL A 44 33.16 7.54 -3.33
CA VAL A 44 34.00 8.68 -2.98
C VAL A 44 34.74 8.32 -1.70
N HIS A 45 36.06 8.18 -1.79
CA HIS A 45 36.93 8.02 -0.63
C HIS A 45 37.08 9.36 0.06
N THR A 46 36.58 9.48 1.28
CA THR A 46 36.92 10.62 2.13
C THR A 46 38.38 10.51 2.59
N PRO A 47 39.05 11.64 2.92
CA PRO A 47 40.40 11.64 3.49
C PRO A 47 40.55 10.77 4.76
N ASN A 48 39.40 10.43 5.37
CA ASN A 48 39.27 9.71 6.63
C ASN A 48 39.15 8.19 6.41
N GLY A 49 39.23 7.70 5.16
CA GLY A 49 39.16 6.28 4.81
C GLY A 49 37.74 5.70 4.71
N TYR A 50 36.70 6.47 5.06
CA TYR A 50 35.32 6.03 4.90
C TYR A 50 34.86 6.25 3.46
N ALA A 51 34.47 5.16 2.80
CA ALA A 51 33.82 5.19 1.50
C ALA A 51 32.34 5.52 1.70
N HIS A 52 31.86 6.61 1.12
CA HIS A 52 30.43 6.85 1.01
C HIS A 52 29.96 6.41 -0.37
N PRO A 53 28.81 5.71 -0.46
CA PRO A 53 28.15 5.56 -1.75
C PRO A 53 27.77 6.96 -2.22
N ALA A 54 28.48 7.44 -3.25
CA ALA A 54 28.08 8.65 -3.95
C ALA A 54 27.07 8.21 -5.01
N GLY A 55 25.86 8.75 -4.95
CA GLY A 55 24.84 8.53 -5.96
C GLY A 55 24.14 9.84 -6.24
N GLU A 56 23.87 10.11 -7.52
CA GLU A 56 23.03 11.23 -7.91
C GLU A 56 21.59 10.72 -8.04
N LEU A 57 20.68 11.35 -7.30
CA LEU A 57 19.25 11.11 -7.38
C LEU A 57 18.64 12.12 -8.35
N THR A 58 18.07 11.65 -9.45
CA THR A 58 17.36 12.53 -10.40
C THR A 58 15.86 12.30 -10.31
N LEU A 59 15.09 13.38 -10.19
CA LEU A 59 13.63 13.36 -10.20
C LEU A 59 13.10 13.85 -11.56
N TYR A 60 12.13 13.12 -12.10
CA TYR A 60 11.47 13.42 -13.36
C TYR A 60 10.01 13.81 -13.09
N VAL A 61 9.64 15.02 -13.49
CA VAL A 61 8.25 15.49 -13.40
C VAL A 61 7.43 14.82 -14.50
N THR A 62 6.42 14.05 -14.11
CA THR A 62 5.59 13.27 -15.05
C THR A 62 4.32 14.02 -15.51
N GLN A 63 4.00 15.15 -14.87
CA GLN A 63 2.71 15.83 -15.00
C GLN A 63 1.50 14.95 -14.66
N MET A 64 1.69 13.89 -13.87
CA MET A 64 0.61 13.03 -13.36
C MET A 64 0.30 13.38 -11.91
N SER A 65 -0.85 14.01 -11.68
CA SER A 65 -1.42 14.19 -10.36
C SER A 65 -2.93 14.00 -10.35
N VAL A 66 -3.47 13.68 -9.17
CA VAL A 66 -4.91 13.50 -8.93
C VAL A 66 -5.31 14.14 -7.62
N PRO A 67 -6.53 14.71 -7.50
CA PRO A 67 -7.02 15.22 -6.23
C PRO A 67 -7.05 14.14 -5.14
N SER A 68 -6.67 14.50 -3.92
CA SER A 68 -6.83 13.66 -2.73
C SER A 68 -8.31 13.58 -2.31
N ASP A 69 -9.15 14.50 -2.75
CA ASP A 69 -10.54 14.72 -2.31
C ASP A 69 -10.64 14.93 -0.78
N ASN A 70 -9.65 15.61 -0.19
CA ASN A 70 -9.49 15.81 1.26
C ASN A 70 -9.32 14.50 2.06
N VAL A 71 -9.00 13.39 1.40
CA VAL A 71 -8.64 12.13 2.05
C VAL A 71 -7.15 12.12 2.33
N SER A 72 -6.77 11.91 3.59
CA SER A 72 -5.37 11.73 3.96
C SER A 72 -5.00 10.27 3.70
N MET A 73 -4.10 10.05 2.74
CA MET A 73 -3.55 8.72 2.48
C MET A 73 -2.63 8.31 3.63
N THR A 74 -2.91 7.17 4.24
CA THR A 74 -2.22 6.66 5.44
C THR A 74 -1.14 5.64 5.08
N SER A 75 -1.29 4.94 3.95
CA SER A 75 -0.31 3.98 3.45
C SER A 75 -0.40 3.86 1.93
N ILE A 76 0.75 3.62 1.28
CA ILE A 76 0.90 3.49 -0.17
C ILE A 76 1.86 2.33 -0.44
N ILE A 77 1.51 1.44 -1.36
CA ILE A 77 2.34 0.31 -1.75
C ILE A 77 2.29 0.08 -3.26
N GLY A 78 3.44 -0.28 -3.85
CA GLY A 78 3.55 -0.72 -5.23
C GLY A 78 3.63 -2.24 -5.31
N THR A 79 3.15 -2.81 -6.41
CA THR A 79 3.31 -4.22 -6.77
C THR A 79 4.47 -4.41 -7.75
N ASP A 80 4.95 -5.65 -7.91
CA ASP A 80 5.99 -5.98 -8.91
C ASP A 80 5.52 -5.77 -10.37
N SER A 81 4.20 -5.66 -10.63
CA SER A 81 3.63 -5.29 -11.94
C SER A 81 3.50 -3.78 -12.15
N GLY A 82 3.83 -2.96 -11.14
CA GLY A 82 3.76 -1.51 -11.19
C GLY A 82 2.39 -0.93 -10.80
N ARG A 83 1.41 -1.74 -10.39
CA ARG A 83 0.16 -1.24 -9.78
C ARG A 83 0.45 -0.56 -8.45
N ILE A 84 -0.30 0.49 -8.11
CA ILE A 84 -0.10 1.30 -6.91
C ILE A 84 -1.39 1.34 -6.10
N PHE A 85 -1.36 0.76 -4.91
CA PHE A 85 -2.48 0.79 -3.96
C PHE A 85 -2.24 1.79 -2.86
N MET A 86 -3.31 2.38 -2.38
CA MET A 86 -3.29 3.36 -1.29
C MET A 86 -4.49 3.12 -0.38
N CYS A 87 -4.37 3.49 0.89
CA CYS A 87 -5.50 3.52 1.80
C CYS A 87 -5.64 4.89 2.46
N GLY A 88 -6.87 5.26 2.77
CA GLY A 88 -7.21 6.56 3.33
C GLY A 88 -7.72 6.50 4.77
N ASN A 89 -7.63 7.64 5.44
CA ASN A 89 -8.26 7.87 6.75
C ASN A 89 -9.81 7.87 6.70
N ASP A 90 -10.39 7.71 5.51
CA ASP A 90 -11.82 7.57 5.24
C ASP A 90 -12.29 6.11 5.19
N GLY A 91 -11.39 5.15 5.47
CA GLY A 91 -11.73 3.73 5.51
C GLY A 91 -11.77 3.05 4.15
N HIS A 92 -11.21 3.68 3.11
CA HIS A 92 -11.26 3.16 1.75
C HIS A 92 -9.90 2.74 1.19
N LEU A 93 -9.95 1.76 0.28
CA LEU A 93 -8.82 1.35 -0.56
C LEU A 93 -8.95 1.97 -1.95
N TYR A 94 -7.83 2.49 -2.41
CA TYR A 94 -7.68 3.18 -3.66
C TYR A 94 -6.60 2.53 -4.51
N GLU A 95 -6.73 2.66 -5.83
CA GLU A 95 -5.67 2.37 -6.78
C GLU A 95 -5.37 3.63 -7.60
N LEU A 96 -4.08 3.96 -7.71
CA LEU A 96 -3.62 5.02 -8.59
C LEU A 96 -3.36 4.41 -9.96
N LEU A 97 -4.26 4.68 -10.89
CA LEU A 97 -4.15 4.22 -12.27
C LEU A 97 -3.45 5.29 -13.11
N TYR A 98 -2.46 4.87 -13.89
CA TYR A 98 -1.67 5.77 -14.72
C TYR A 98 -1.35 5.13 -16.07
N GLN A 99 -1.20 5.95 -17.12
CA GLN A 99 -0.99 5.52 -18.51
C GLN A 99 -0.20 6.58 -19.30
N ALA A 100 0.49 6.16 -20.38
CA ALA A 100 1.37 7.02 -21.17
C ALA A 100 0.63 8.18 -21.86
N GLU A 101 -0.51 7.86 -22.48
CA GLU A 101 -1.26 8.77 -23.33
C GLU A 101 -2.58 9.20 -22.69
N GLU A 102 -2.98 10.43 -23.00
CA GLU A 102 -4.32 10.92 -22.66
C GLU A 102 -5.26 10.55 -23.80
N GLY A 103 -6.38 9.91 -23.48
CA GLY A 103 -7.45 9.65 -24.46
C GLY A 103 -8.55 10.69 -24.35
N TRP A 104 -9.42 10.78 -25.36
CA TRP A 104 -10.58 11.68 -25.34
C TRP A 104 -11.50 11.53 -24.11
N PHE A 105 -11.49 10.36 -23.48
CA PHE A 105 -12.30 10.05 -22.30
C PHE A 105 -11.48 9.48 -21.13
N THR A 106 -10.15 9.49 -21.22
CA THR A 106 -9.28 8.84 -20.24
C THR A 106 -8.11 9.75 -19.87
N ARG A 107 -8.01 10.08 -18.58
CA ARG A 107 -6.91 10.87 -18.02
C ARG A 107 -5.66 10.01 -17.90
N LYS A 108 -4.49 10.65 -18.05
CA LYS A 108 -3.18 10.01 -17.80
C LYS A 108 -3.02 9.45 -16.39
N CYS A 109 -3.72 10.04 -15.42
CA CYS A 109 -3.70 9.60 -14.03
C CYS A 109 -5.10 9.73 -13.43
N ARG A 110 -5.56 8.70 -12.70
CA ARG A 110 -6.84 8.71 -11.97
C ARG A 110 -6.76 7.90 -10.69
N LYS A 111 -7.50 8.35 -9.67
CA LYS A 111 -7.70 7.64 -8.40
C LYS A 111 -8.98 6.80 -8.49
N GLN A 112 -8.87 5.49 -8.43
CA GLN A 112 -10.01 4.57 -8.40
C GLN A 112 -10.27 4.10 -6.96
N ASN A 113 -11.49 4.26 -6.47
CA ASN A 113 -11.91 3.69 -5.17
C ASN A 113 -12.48 2.28 -5.39
N HIS A 114 -11.88 1.28 -4.75
CA HIS A 114 -12.28 -0.13 -4.87
C HIS A 114 -13.29 -0.58 -3.81
N THR A 115 -13.49 0.23 -2.77
CA THR A 115 -14.26 -0.16 -1.57
C THR A 115 -15.56 0.62 -1.41
N SER A 116 -15.71 1.77 -2.06
CA SER A 116 -16.95 2.55 -2.01
C SER A 116 -18.04 1.85 -2.80
N THR A 117 -19.21 1.66 -2.20
CA THR A 117 -20.39 1.25 -2.97
C THR A 117 -20.93 2.44 -3.78
N PRO A 118 -21.50 2.23 -4.98
CA PRO A 118 -22.05 3.32 -5.78
C PRO A 118 -23.10 4.15 -5.03
N TYR A 119 -23.87 3.52 -4.13
CA TYR A 119 -24.89 4.18 -3.33
C TYR A 119 -24.32 5.04 -2.19
N SER A 120 -23.17 4.69 -1.61
CA SER A 120 -22.58 5.49 -0.51
C SER A 120 -22.10 6.87 -0.98
N ARG A 121 -21.79 7.02 -2.28
CA ARG A 121 -21.42 8.29 -2.91
C ARG A 121 -22.59 9.26 -3.08
N LEU A 122 -23.82 8.76 -3.07
CA LEU A 122 -25.05 9.55 -3.26
C LEU A 122 -25.76 9.87 -1.94
N MET A 123 -25.26 9.35 -0.81
CA MET A 123 -25.86 9.57 0.50
C MET A 123 -25.45 10.94 1.05
N PRO A 124 -26.42 11.81 1.40
CA PRO A 124 -26.14 13.03 2.13
C PRO A 124 -25.35 12.75 3.42
N THR A 125 -24.36 13.59 3.71
CA THR A 125 -23.43 13.39 4.84
C THR A 125 -24.11 13.26 6.20
N PHE A 126 -25.28 13.87 6.40
CA PHE A 126 -26.06 13.75 7.64
C PHE A 126 -26.76 12.39 7.82
N LEU A 127 -26.87 11.57 6.77
CA LEU A 127 -27.43 10.21 6.83
C LEU A 127 -26.36 9.13 7.02
N LYS A 128 -25.07 9.50 7.05
CA LYS A 128 -23.99 8.54 7.34
C LYS A 128 -24.08 8.13 8.81
N LEU A 129 -24.71 6.98 9.05
CA LEU A 129 -25.08 6.48 10.38
C LEU A 129 -23.87 6.10 11.25
N SER A 130 -22.69 5.93 10.66
CA SER A 130 -21.43 5.71 11.37
C SER A 130 -20.25 6.30 10.60
N GLN A 131 -19.25 6.81 11.33
CA GLN A 131 -17.95 7.11 10.76
C GLN A 131 -17.30 5.81 10.28
N GLU A 132 -16.85 5.79 9.02
CA GLU A 132 -16.10 4.66 8.47
C GLU A 132 -14.83 4.41 9.30
N ASP A 133 -14.48 3.15 9.49
CA ASP A 133 -13.30 2.73 10.24
C ASP A 133 -12.04 2.96 9.39
N PRO A 134 -11.16 3.92 9.74
CA PRO A 134 -10.01 4.27 8.92
C PRO A 134 -9.11 3.06 8.67
N ILE A 135 -8.56 2.94 7.46
CA ILE A 135 -7.52 1.96 7.16
C ILE A 135 -6.19 2.63 7.46
N SER A 136 -5.40 2.05 8.37
CA SER A 136 -4.14 2.62 8.85
C SER A 136 -2.94 2.10 8.09
N ALA A 137 -2.99 0.86 7.59
CA ALA A 137 -1.89 0.24 6.88
C ALA A 137 -2.39 -0.75 5.83
N ILE A 138 -1.60 -0.90 4.77
CA ILE A 138 -1.73 -2.00 3.81
C ILE A 138 -0.39 -2.72 3.68
N ALA A 139 -0.44 -4.02 3.41
CA ALA A 139 0.75 -4.84 3.20
C ALA A 139 0.52 -5.84 2.07
N LEU A 140 1.54 -6.10 1.26
CA LEU A 140 1.46 -6.90 0.04
C LEU A 140 2.28 -8.19 0.18
N ASP A 141 1.66 -9.32 -0.16
CA ASP A 141 2.32 -10.58 -0.45
C ASP A 141 2.33 -10.80 -1.96
N ASP A 142 3.41 -10.34 -2.62
CA ASP A 142 3.61 -10.54 -4.06
C ASP A 142 3.67 -12.03 -4.43
N SER A 143 4.13 -12.89 -3.52
CA SER A 143 4.28 -14.32 -3.81
C SER A 143 2.93 -15.05 -3.94
N ARG A 144 1.86 -14.42 -3.46
CA ARG A 144 0.48 -14.93 -3.53
C ARG A 144 -0.51 -13.98 -4.19
N ASN A 145 -0.06 -12.81 -4.65
CA ASN A 145 -0.92 -11.73 -5.13
C ASN A 145 -2.01 -11.36 -4.11
N VAL A 146 -1.65 -11.22 -2.84
CA VAL A 146 -2.60 -10.87 -1.75
C VAL A 146 -2.23 -9.53 -1.14
N LEU A 147 -3.19 -8.61 -1.11
CA LEU A 147 -3.12 -7.35 -0.38
C LEU A 147 -3.91 -7.50 0.93
N TYR A 148 -3.26 -7.13 2.03
CA TYR A 148 -3.86 -7.06 3.36
C TYR A 148 -4.11 -5.61 3.72
N ALA A 149 -5.25 -5.33 4.35
CA ALA A 149 -5.57 -4.01 4.89
C ALA A 149 -5.87 -4.11 6.38
N LEU A 150 -5.21 -3.27 7.18
CA LEU A 150 -5.41 -3.13 8.62
C LEU A 150 -6.17 -1.84 8.91
N SER A 151 -7.23 -1.93 9.71
CA SER A 151 -7.97 -0.76 10.17
C SER A 151 -7.62 -0.33 11.60
N ASN A 152 -8.04 0.88 11.98
CA ASN A 152 -7.85 1.41 13.33
C ASN A 152 -8.56 0.58 14.41
N LYS A 153 -9.68 -0.08 14.08
CA LYS A 153 -10.34 -1.06 14.98
C LYS A 153 -9.68 -2.44 14.99
N SER A 154 -8.48 -2.58 14.44
CA SER A 154 -7.75 -3.86 14.34
C SER A 154 -8.49 -4.93 13.56
N ASN A 155 -9.26 -4.50 12.55
CA ASN A 155 -9.82 -5.42 11.56
C ASN A 155 -8.77 -5.70 10.49
N ILE A 156 -8.66 -6.94 10.04
CA ILE A 156 -7.81 -7.30 8.91
C ILE A 156 -8.70 -7.77 7.76
N GLU A 157 -8.57 -7.11 6.61
CA GLU A 157 -9.23 -7.47 5.36
C GLU A 157 -8.21 -8.07 4.38
N VAL A 158 -8.61 -9.17 3.73
CA VAL A 158 -7.81 -9.91 2.76
C VAL A 158 -8.39 -9.67 1.37
N ILE A 159 -7.55 -9.17 0.48
CA ILE A 159 -7.89 -8.88 -0.91
C ILE A 159 -6.99 -9.71 -1.82
N TYR A 160 -7.59 -10.57 -2.63
CA TYR A 160 -6.88 -11.31 -3.65
C TYR A 160 -6.82 -10.50 -4.94
N LEU A 161 -5.63 -10.37 -5.52
CA LEU A 161 -5.37 -9.61 -6.74
C LEU A 161 -5.43 -10.49 -8.00
N GLY A 162 -5.92 -11.72 -7.90
CA GLY A 162 -5.98 -12.65 -9.04
C GLY A 162 -4.65 -13.37 -9.25
N SER A 163 -4.67 -14.46 -10.02
CA SER A 163 -3.46 -15.25 -10.30
C SER A 163 -2.44 -14.51 -11.18
N ASP A 164 -2.93 -13.54 -11.94
CA ASP A 164 -2.15 -12.63 -12.80
C ASP A 164 -1.81 -11.31 -12.09
N GLY A 165 -2.37 -11.06 -10.91
CA GLY A 165 -2.15 -9.82 -10.17
C GLY A 165 -2.92 -8.62 -10.74
N GLU A 166 -3.92 -8.83 -11.61
CA GLU A 166 -4.68 -7.77 -12.30
C GLU A 166 -6.10 -7.53 -11.72
N GLN A 167 -6.53 -8.36 -10.77
CA GLN A 167 -7.86 -8.29 -10.18
C GLN A 167 -7.85 -7.52 -8.86
N PHE A 168 -9.05 -7.34 -8.31
CA PHE A 168 -9.27 -6.85 -6.94
C PHE A 168 -10.51 -7.56 -6.38
N SER A 169 -10.30 -8.60 -5.58
CA SER A 169 -11.38 -9.41 -5.01
C SER A 169 -11.25 -9.46 -3.49
N LYS A 170 -12.19 -8.83 -2.79
CA LYS A 170 -12.31 -8.93 -1.34
C LYS A 170 -12.71 -10.36 -0.98
N ILE A 171 -11.89 -11.02 -0.18
CA ILE A 171 -12.11 -12.42 0.21
C ILE A 171 -12.79 -12.49 1.56
N GLU A 172 -12.18 -11.87 2.58
CA GLU A 172 -12.65 -11.96 3.96
C GLU A 172 -12.20 -10.73 4.75
N ARG A 173 -12.99 -10.38 5.77
CA ARG A 173 -12.61 -9.37 6.76
C ARG A 173 -12.85 -9.95 8.15
N ASN A 174 -11.78 -10.09 8.93
CA ASN A 174 -11.88 -10.53 10.32
C ASN A 174 -11.98 -9.32 11.24
N THR A 175 -13.08 -9.25 12.00
CA THR A 175 -13.38 -8.17 12.94
C THR A 175 -13.35 -8.59 14.41
N GLU A 176 -12.98 -9.84 14.68
CA GLU A 176 -13.07 -10.47 16.00
C GLU A 176 -11.71 -10.98 16.49
N ILE A 177 -10.63 -10.48 15.90
CA ILE A 177 -9.25 -10.91 16.18
C ILE A 177 -8.94 -10.80 17.68
N ALA A 178 -9.33 -9.71 18.33
CA ALA A 178 -9.14 -9.51 19.76
C ALA A 178 -9.79 -10.62 20.59
N LYS A 179 -11.05 -10.97 20.29
CA LYS A 179 -11.79 -12.03 21.00
C LYS A 179 -11.19 -13.40 20.73
N LEU A 180 -10.81 -13.69 19.48
CA LEU A 180 -10.16 -14.95 19.12
C LEU A 180 -8.82 -15.11 19.84
N ALA A 181 -7.98 -14.08 19.87
CA ALA A 181 -6.72 -14.07 20.58
C ALA A 181 -6.92 -14.30 22.08
N GLN A 182 -7.87 -13.60 22.70
CA GLN A 182 -8.22 -13.78 24.12
C GLN A 182 -8.70 -15.20 24.42
N ASN A 183 -9.51 -15.81 23.54
CA ASN A 183 -9.97 -17.19 23.73
C ASN A 183 -8.84 -18.22 23.64
N LEU A 184 -7.84 -17.98 22.78
CA LEU A 184 -6.66 -18.86 22.65
C LEU A 184 -5.70 -18.72 23.82
N THR A 185 -5.63 -17.55 24.45
CA THR A 185 -4.75 -17.27 25.59
C THR A 185 -5.50 -16.51 26.71
N PRO A 186 -6.45 -17.17 27.40
CA PRO A 186 -7.40 -16.50 28.30
C PRO A 186 -6.77 -15.88 29.54
N THR A 187 -5.56 -16.30 29.91
CA THR A 187 -4.85 -15.81 31.09
C THR A 187 -3.87 -14.67 30.78
N SER A 188 -3.67 -14.31 29.51
CA SER A 188 -2.72 -13.27 29.13
C SER A 188 -3.31 -11.87 29.33
N PRO A 189 -2.74 -11.03 30.22
CA PRO A 189 -3.20 -9.64 30.35
C PRO A 189 -2.85 -8.78 29.13
N LEU A 190 -1.95 -9.27 28.24
CA LEU A 190 -1.51 -8.56 27.04
C LEU A 190 -2.55 -8.59 25.90
N LEU A 191 -3.60 -9.41 26.02
CA LEU A 191 -4.69 -9.57 25.03
C LEU A 191 -6.07 -9.22 25.62
N ASP A 192 -6.10 -8.29 26.58
CA ASP A 192 -7.37 -7.71 27.00
C ASP A 192 -8.01 -7.00 25.80
N SER A 193 -9.17 -7.50 25.36
CA SER A 193 -9.91 -6.97 24.23
C SER A 193 -10.25 -5.47 24.36
N ARG A 194 -10.27 -4.91 25.57
CA ARG A 194 -10.50 -3.47 25.81
C ARG A 194 -9.33 -2.59 25.39
N ASN A 195 -8.10 -3.12 25.42
CA ASN A 195 -6.87 -2.41 25.10
C ASN A 195 -6.15 -3.02 23.89
N PHE A 196 -6.80 -3.96 23.21
CA PHE A 196 -6.23 -4.66 22.08
C PHE A 196 -6.16 -3.73 20.87
N GLN A 197 -4.95 -3.58 20.32
CA GLN A 197 -4.73 -2.87 19.08
C GLN A 197 -3.63 -3.58 18.29
N ILE A 198 -3.86 -3.86 17.01
CA ILE A 198 -2.83 -4.24 16.06
C ILE A 198 -2.19 -2.96 15.51
N VAL A 199 -0.87 -2.86 15.61
CA VAL A 199 -0.09 -1.68 15.20
C VAL A 199 0.65 -1.89 13.89
N SER A 200 0.89 -3.14 13.49
CA SER A 200 1.51 -3.46 12.21
C SER A 200 1.16 -4.87 11.76
N ILE A 201 1.24 -5.09 10.44
CA ILE A 201 1.02 -6.38 9.78
C ILE A 201 2.17 -6.65 8.81
N HIS A 202 2.63 -7.89 8.76
CA HIS A 202 3.79 -8.32 7.99
C HIS A 202 3.45 -9.62 7.24
N PRO A 203 3.31 -9.58 5.91
CA PRO A 203 3.05 -10.77 5.12
C PRO A 203 4.22 -11.76 5.23
N VAL A 204 3.89 -13.04 5.29
CA VAL A 204 4.87 -14.14 5.30
C VAL A 204 4.87 -14.77 3.91
N LEU A 205 5.99 -14.67 3.21
CA LEU A 205 6.06 -15.09 1.81
C LEU A 205 5.87 -16.61 1.69
N SER A 206 5.38 -17.07 0.55
CA SER A 206 5.17 -18.51 0.28
C SER A 206 6.45 -19.32 0.28
N THR A 207 7.58 -18.66 0.07
CA THR A 207 8.94 -19.21 0.21
C THR A 207 9.34 -19.46 1.67
N GLU A 208 8.73 -18.74 2.63
CA GLU A 208 9.01 -18.85 4.06
C GLU A 208 8.06 -19.83 4.75
N SER A 209 6.76 -19.76 4.42
CA SER A 209 5.76 -20.69 4.94
C SER A 209 4.63 -20.89 3.94
N ARG A 210 4.13 -22.13 3.82
CA ARG A 210 2.95 -22.44 2.99
C ARG A 210 1.62 -22.25 3.73
N THR A 211 1.66 -22.17 5.06
CA THR A 211 0.46 -22.17 5.92
C THR A 211 0.29 -20.86 6.67
N ILE A 212 1.39 -20.20 7.05
CA ILE A 212 1.36 -18.89 7.69
C ILE A 212 1.46 -17.84 6.59
N HIS A 213 0.47 -16.95 6.55
CA HIS A 213 0.35 -15.93 5.49
C HIS A 213 0.62 -14.52 6.02
N LEU A 214 0.34 -14.25 7.29
CA LEU A 214 0.42 -12.91 7.88
C LEU A 214 0.81 -13.03 9.35
N VAL A 215 1.70 -12.15 9.79
CA VAL A 215 1.97 -11.88 11.21
C VAL A 215 1.44 -10.50 11.54
N ALA A 216 0.62 -10.39 12.57
CA ALA A 216 0.15 -9.12 13.11
C ALA A 216 0.86 -8.87 14.44
N VAL A 217 1.30 -7.63 14.67
CA VAL A 217 1.93 -7.21 15.93
C VAL A 217 1.01 -6.23 16.63
N THR A 218 0.78 -6.47 17.91
CA THR A 218 -0.07 -5.69 18.79
C THR A 218 0.71 -4.56 19.48
N SER A 219 -0.01 -3.56 20.00
CA SER A 219 0.57 -2.46 20.78
C SER A 219 1.26 -2.92 22.06
N SER A 220 0.91 -4.10 22.58
CA SER A 220 1.55 -4.75 23.73
C SER A 220 2.79 -5.58 23.35
N GLY A 221 3.14 -5.65 22.06
CA GLY A 221 4.32 -6.34 21.56
C GLY A 221 4.13 -7.84 21.28
N MET A 222 2.90 -8.33 21.26
CA MET A 222 2.56 -9.71 20.87
C MET A 222 2.14 -9.85 19.42
#